data_AF-A0A1Q9LL98-F1
#
_entry.id   AF-A0A1Q9LL98-F1
#
_cell.length_a   1.000
_cell.length_b   1.000
_cell.length_c   1.000
_cell.angle_alpha   90.00
_cell.angle_beta   90.00
_cell.angle_gamma   90.00
#
_symmetry.space_group_name_H-M   'P 1'
#
loop_
_entity.id
_entity.type
_entity.pdbx_description
1 polymer ?
#
loop_
_entity_poly.entity_id
_entity_poly.type
_entity_poly.pdbx_seq_one_letter_code
_entity_poly.pdbx_strand_id
1 'polypeptide(L)'
;MVALVGVLLVVFAPPAWADGAPLGADLHVAQTLGERELTVVVRRVEGAPAPVSVDVVSHVGTAPGELRLRAVPPGGSAVSESVVRVGPPGATSTTLTIDRFGPWDLELDDGAGNTARIPFTVLERVTQTWERATYGGFVAAGVFLVLALGFALRRGVGAGAVTAGAGVLVSITVAATAALLSASTPVAAPALDGSRPPANMAVRAEPARAGSPTAVVLDLTDAATGRPVDDLRAQHAAFVHLVVVSPSGVLSHLHPVRAAAGEYRAAFTPGEGGRFAVSAELSRAGAGVAQVRGSFDVAGKPRASTVPSGPGKRAAGTAQVEVTADRLVAGRPTTLTADFGGPADLQPWLGMRGHLVVIGPLPPGAPVGEAALAAPVWAHAHAMVPTTPGAVGGEPDETVAAYDPHVDWTFTFPRPGQYRLWFQAERGYQVLTAPALLDIAATPGGTP
;
A
#
# COMPACT_ATOMS: atom_id res chain seq x y z
N MET A 1 0.92 63.17 -2.61
CA MET A 1 2.16 62.38 -2.62
C MET A 1 1.81 60.95 -2.99
N VAL A 2 2.40 60.49 -4.08
CA VAL A 2 2.29 59.14 -4.66
C VAL A 2 3.31 58.22 -3.98
N ALA A 3 3.08 56.90 -4.08
CA ALA A 3 3.95 55.76 -3.76
C ALA A 3 3.79 55.19 -2.32
N LEU A 4 3.72 53.88 -2.07
CA LEU A 4 4.14 52.73 -2.88
C LEU A 4 3.38 51.47 -2.39
N VAL A 5 2.61 50.84 -3.27
CA VAL A 5 2.09 49.47 -3.08
C VAL A 5 3.11 48.53 -3.74
N GLY A 6 3.94 47.89 -2.94
CA GLY A 6 4.84 46.82 -3.37
C GLY A 6 4.19 45.48 -3.07
N VAL A 7 3.50 44.91 -4.05
CA VAL A 7 3.06 43.51 -4.05
C VAL A 7 4.31 42.64 -4.26
N LEU A 8 4.78 41.99 -3.20
CA LEU A 8 5.70 40.87 -3.30
C LEU A 8 4.87 39.58 -3.37
N LEU A 9 4.47 39.20 -4.58
CA LEU A 9 3.97 37.86 -4.87
C LEU A 9 5.16 36.90 -4.81
N VAL A 10 5.49 36.43 -3.61
CA VAL A 10 6.27 35.21 -3.45
C VAL A 10 5.31 34.06 -3.66
N VAL A 11 5.38 33.43 -4.82
CA VAL A 11 4.74 32.14 -5.09
C VAL A 11 5.48 31.09 -4.26
N PHE A 12 5.11 30.93 -3.00
CA PHE A 12 5.36 29.68 -2.30
C PHE A 12 4.38 28.66 -2.88
N ALA A 13 4.90 27.60 -3.51
CA ALA A 13 4.10 26.42 -3.74
C ALA A 13 3.60 25.95 -2.35
N PRO A 14 2.29 25.72 -2.16
CA PRO A 14 1.81 25.13 -0.92
C PRO A 14 2.51 23.78 -0.72
N PRO A 15 2.88 23.42 0.53
CA PRO A 15 3.35 22.06 0.80
C PRO A 15 2.24 21.10 0.36
N ALA A 16 2.60 20.11 -0.45
CA ALA A 16 1.69 19.04 -0.85
C ALA A 16 1.10 18.41 0.42
N TRP A 17 -0.22 18.45 0.56
CA TRP A 17 -0.90 17.83 1.69
C TRP A 17 -0.87 16.30 1.53
N ALA A 18 -0.27 15.67 2.52
CA ALA A 18 -0.22 14.23 2.61
C ALA A 18 -1.55 13.71 3.20
N ASP A 19 -2.56 13.47 2.36
CA ASP A 19 -3.63 12.50 2.60
C ASP A 19 -3.06 11.07 2.58
N GLY A 20 -2.13 10.78 3.48
CA GLY A 20 -1.36 9.54 3.51
C GLY A 20 -1.89 8.59 4.59
N ALA A 21 -2.19 7.36 4.17
CA ALA A 21 -2.54 6.20 5.01
C ALA A 21 -3.77 6.41 5.94
N PRO A 22 -4.41 5.33 6.44
CA PRO A 22 -5.45 5.47 7.46
C PRO A 22 -4.87 6.26 8.64
N LEU A 23 -5.48 7.40 8.97
CA LEU A 23 -5.00 8.32 10.01
C LEU A 23 -4.76 7.55 11.32
N GLY A 24 -3.50 7.47 11.73
CA GLY A 24 -3.09 6.80 12.97
C GLY A 24 -3.00 5.27 12.90
N ALA A 25 -2.83 4.65 11.72
CA ALA A 25 -2.45 3.25 11.60
C ALA A 25 -0.95 3.10 11.27
N ASP A 26 -0.45 1.87 11.33
CA ASP A 26 0.88 1.53 10.81
C ASP A 26 0.92 1.72 9.29
N LEU A 27 2.05 2.18 8.76
CA LEU A 27 2.27 2.32 7.32
C LEU A 27 3.08 1.12 6.82
N HIS A 28 2.46 0.31 5.96
CA HIS A 28 3.07 -0.83 5.32
C HIS A 28 3.44 -0.47 3.88
N VAL A 29 4.71 -0.66 3.50
CA VAL A 29 5.19 -0.43 2.13
C VAL A 29 6.13 -1.54 1.70
N ALA A 30 5.69 -2.36 0.74
CA ALA A 30 6.50 -3.32 0.02
C ALA A 30 7.30 -2.66 -1.09
N GLN A 31 8.52 -3.17 -1.27
CA GLN A 31 9.57 -2.55 -2.06
C GLN A 31 10.53 -3.58 -2.66
N THR A 32 10.77 -3.46 -3.96
CA THR A 32 11.87 -4.11 -4.69
C THR A 32 13.11 -3.20 -4.63
N LEU A 33 13.85 -3.25 -3.53
CA LEU A 33 15.06 -2.44 -3.32
C LEU A 33 16.31 -3.24 -3.72
N GLY A 34 16.87 -2.95 -4.89
CA GLY A 34 17.94 -3.78 -5.44
C GLY A 34 17.46 -5.22 -5.62
N GLU A 35 18.26 -6.20 -5.20
CA GLU A 35 17.88 -7.63 -5.25
C GLU A 35 17.03 -8.08 -4.03
N ARG A 36 16.40 -7.14 -3.32
CA ARG A 36 15.64 -7.41 -2.10
C ARG A 36 14.15 -7.12 -2.30
N GLU A 37 13.31 -8.08 -1.93
CA GLU A 37 11.86 -7.88 -1.78
C GLU A 37 11.56 -7.72 -0.29
N LEU A 38 11.23 -6.49 0.11
CA LEU A 38 11.07 -6.09 1.50
C LEU A 38 9.68 -5.52 1.74
N THR A 39 9.04 -5.88 2.85
CA THR A 39 7.93 -5.10 3.42
C THR A 39 8.47 -4.25 4.57
N VAL A 40 8.32 -2.93 4.46
CA VAL A 40 8.73 -1.98 5.50
C VAL A 40 7.50 -1.49 6.23
N VAL A 41 7.46 -1.69 7.55
CA VAL A 41 6.37 -1.26 8.41
C VAL A 41 6.86 -0.13 9.31
N VAL A 42 6.38 1.09 9.04
CA VAL A 42 6.59 2.23 9.93
C VAL A 42 5.46 2.23 10.95
N ARG A 43 5.78 1.87 12.19
CA ARG A 43 4.78 1.80 13.27
C ARG A 43 4.28 3.19 13.62
N ARG A 44 3.00 3.28 13.97
CA ARG A 44 2.33 4.53 14.40
C ARG A 44 3.16 5.22 15.48
N VAL A 45 3.34 6.54 15.30
CA VAL A 45 4.08 7.39 16.24
C VAL A 45 3.12 8.31 16.98
N GLU A 46 3.21 8.36 18.31
CA GLU A 46 2.42 9.26 19.14
C GLU A 46 3.29 10.36 19.74
N GLY A 47 3.24 11.56 19.16
CA GLY A 47 3.99 12.71 19.68
C GLY A 47 5.32 12.96 18.97
N ALA A 48 5.94 14.08 19.33
CA ALA A 48 7.31 14.42 18.97
C ALA A 48 7.92 15.31 20.09
N PRO A 49 9.18 15.09 20.51
CA PRO A 49 10.09 14.02 20.07
C PRO A 49 9.62 12.64 20.54
N ALA A 50 9.83 11.61 19.72
CA ALA A 50 9.41 10.24 20.00
C ALA A 50 10.26 9.21 19.25
N PRO A 51 10.37 7.96 19.75
CA PRO A 51 10.90 6.86 18.96
C PRO A 51 9.91 6.44 17.87
N VAL A 52 10.44 5.95 16.76
CA VAL A 52 9.71 5.34 15.64
C VAL A 52 10.22 3.92 15.46
N SER A 53 9.38 2.92 15.70
CA SER A 53 9.72 1.53 15.41
C SER A 53 9.52 1.27 13.91
N VAL A 54 10.53 0.69 13.28
CA VAL A 54 10.47 0.28 11.88
C VAL A 54 10.78 -1.20 11.80
N ASP A 55 9.84 -1.96 11.24
CA ASP A 55 10.05 -3.38 10.94
C ASP A 55 10.38 -3.55 9.46
N VAL A 56 11.34 -4.41 9.18
CA VAL A 56 11.75 -4.81 7.84
C VAL A 56 11.54 -6.30 7.72
N VAL A 57 10.58 -6.70 6.89
CA VAL A 57 10.26 -8.09 6.60
C VAL A 57 10.91 -8.48 5.28
N SER A 58 11.78 -9.49 5.30
CA SER A 58 12.45 -10.00 4.10
C SER A 58 11.78 -11.27 3.58
N HIS A 59 11.72 -11.37 2.25
CA HIS A 59 11.14 -12.52 1.56
C HIS A 59 12.19 -13.51 1.06
N VAL A 60 11.78 -14.74 0.76
CA VAL A 60 12.61 -15.75 0.10
C VAL A 60 13.19 -15.19 -1.20
N GLY A 61 14.50 -15.32 -1.38
CA GLY A 61 15.23 -14.78 -2.53
C GLY A 61 15.89 -13.43 -2.28
N THR A 62 15.57 -12.76 -1.16
CA THR A 62 16.20 -11.50 -0.76
C THR A 62 17.69 -11.68 -0.44
N ALA A 63 18.55 -10.84 -1.02
CA ALA A 63 19.97 -10.82 -0.70
C ALA A 63 20.22 -10.36 0.75
N PRO A 64 20.96 -11.12 1.59
CA PRO A 64 21.26 -10.71 2.95
C PRO A 64 22.23 -9.52 2.97
N GLY A 65 22.27 -8.80 4.09
CA GLY A 65 23.23 -7.73 4.30
C GLY A 65 22.72 -6.63 5.20
N GLU A 66 23.48 -5.55 5.30
CA GLU A 66 23.05 -4.37 6.04
C GLU A 66 22.09 -3.53 5.19
N LEU A 67 21.18 -2.86 5.88
CA LEU A 67 20.25 -1.89 5.33
C LEU A 67 20.25 -0.71 6.30
N ARG A 68 20.65 0.45 5.80
CA ARG A 68 20.73 1.68 6.60
C ARG A 68 19.42 2.42 6.46
N LEU A 69 18.81 2.74 7.60
CA LEU A 69 17.56 3.47 7.70
C LEU A 69 17.82 4.85 8.29
N ARG A 70 17.24 5.89 7.69
CA ARG A 70 17.36 7.27 8.17
C ARG A 70 16.00 7.96 8.22
N ALA A 71 15.74 8.67 9.31
CA ALA A 71 14.60 9.57 9.40
C ALA A 71 15.04 10.98 8.93
N VAL A 72 14.44 11.46 7.84
CA VAL A 72 14.83 12.71 7.18
C VAL A 72 13.63 13.66 7.10
N PRO A 73 13.70 14.88 7.66
CA PRO A 73 12.67 15.89 7.46
C PRO A 73 12.78 16.48 6.05
N PRO A 74 11.68 16.98 5.45
CA PRO A 74 11.72 17.54 4.10
C PRO A 74 12.74 18.68 3.96
N GLY A 75 13.59 18.57 2.94
CA GLY A 75 14.64 19.56 2.64
C GLY A 75 15.77 19.62 3.68
N GLY A 76 15.81 18.72 4.65
CA GLY A 76 16.83 18.66 5.70
C GLY A 76 17.77 17.46 5.58
N SER A 77 18.67 17.34 6.55
CA SER A 77 19.53 16.16 6.75
C SER A 77 18.90 15.16 7.70
N ALA A 78 19.37 13.90 7.67
CA ALA A 78 18.93 12.87 8.59
C ALA A 78 19.05 13.32 10.06
N VAL A 79 17.97 13.15 10.82
CA VAL A 79 17.89 13.43 12.26
C VAL A 79 18.25 12.19 13.09
N SER A 80 17.98 11.01 12.54
CA SER A 80 18.27 9.73 13.16
C SER A 80 18.70 8.72 12.11
N GLU A 81 19.62 7.84 12.46
CA GLU A 81 20.13 6.77 11.61
C GLU A 81 20.21 5.48 12.44
N SER A 82 19.86 4.37 11.81
CA SER A 82 20.08 3.03 12.35
C SER A 82 20.40 2.05 11.23
N VAL A 83 21.06 0.95 11.57
CA VAL A 83 21.39 -0.12 10.63
C VAL A 83 20.67 -1.38 11.07
N VAL A 84 19.91 -1.97 10.15
CA VAL A 84 19.29 -3.28 10.33
C VAL A 84 20.02 -4.31 9.48
N ARG A 85 20.23 -5.50 10.04
CA ARG A 85 20.83 -6.61 9.31
C ARG A 85 19.73 -7.50 8.75
N VAL A 86 19.51 -7.40 7.44
CA VAL A 86 18.59 -8.26 6.70
C VAL A 86 19.21 -9.66 6.63
N GLY A 87 18.58 -10.59 7.34
CA GLY A 87 19.01 -11.98 7.47
C GLY A 87 18.16 -12.95 6.62
N PRO A 88 17.94 -14.19 7.08
CA PRO A 88 16.98 -15.09 6.41
C PRO A 88 15.56 -14.48 6.42
N PRO A 89 14.63 -15.02 5.61
CA PRO A 89 13.28 -14.48 5.51
C PRO A 89 12.59 -14.34 6.87
N GLY A 90 11.94 -13.21 7.10
CA GLY A 90 11.28 -12.85 8.36
C GLY A 90 11.43 -11.38 8.73
N ALA A 91 10.83 -11.01 9.86
CA ALA A 91 10.85 -9.65 10.37
C ALA A 91 12.09 -9.35 11.24
N THR A 92 12.68 -8.18 11.02
CA THR A 92 13.68 -7.59 11.93
C THR A 92 13.30 -6.14 12.20
N SER A 93 13.41 -5.70 13.45
CA SER A 93 13.00 -4.37 13.87
C SER A 93 14.18 -3.48 14.19
N THR A 94 13.99 -2.18 14.03
CA THR A 94 14.89 -1.15 14.52
C THR A 94 14.12 0.07 15.01
N THR A 95 14.79 0.98 15.71
CA THR A 95 14.19 2.20 16.23
C THR A 95 14.96 3.41 15.72
N LEU A 96 14.22 4.37 15.18
CA LEU A 96 14.70 5.71 14.86
C LEU A 96 14.09 6.73 15.82
N THR A 97 14.56 7.95 15.78
CA THR A 97 13.99 9.07 16.55
C THR A 97 13.53 10.17 15.62
N ILE A 98 12.40 10.77 15.96
CA ILE A 98 11.91 12.00 15.35
C ILE A 98 11.91 13.12 16.39
N ASP A 99 12.04 14.37 15.95
CA ASP A 99 12.14 15.54 16.82
C ASP A 99 10.98 16.54 16.64
N ARG A 100 10.14 16.37 15.61
CA ARG A 100 9.06 17.30 15.26
C ARG A 100 7.85 16.60 14.64
N PHE A 101 6.71 17.28 14.73
CA PHE A 101 5.49 16.96 13.99
C PHE A 101 5.63 17.34 12.50
N GLY A 102 4.79 16.73 11.66
CA GLY A 102 4.71 17.01 10.23
C GLY A 102 5.29 15.88 9.37
N PRO A 103 5.56 16.18 8.09
CA PRO A 103 6.07 15.21 7.12
C PRO A 103 7.51 14.77 7.41
N TRP A 104 7.80 13.51 7.07
CA TRP A 104 9.10 12.86 7.16
C TRP A 104 9.28 11.89 5.99
N ASP A 105 10.51 11.67 5.58
CA ASP A 105 10.90 10.54 4.73
C ASP A 105 11.70 9.53 5.56
N LEU A 106 11.32 8.26 5.46
CA LEU A 106 12.19 7.15 5.81
C LEU A 106 13.03 6.80 4.58
N GLU A 107 14.33 7.08 4.64
CA GLU A 107 15.31 6.69 3.62
C GLU A 107 15.87 5.31 3.96
N LEU A 108 15.89 4.43 2.96
CA LEU A 108 16.51 3.10 3.02
C LEU A 108 17.68 3.09 2.02
N ASP A 109 18.84 2.60 2.45
CA ASP A 109 20.05 2.48 1.64
C ASP A 109 20.65 1.08 1.84
N ASP A 110 20.81 0.34 0.74
CA ASP A 110 21.35 -1.02 0.74
C ASP A 110 22.89 -1.08 0.69
N GLY A 111 23.57 0.07 0.58
CA GLY A 111 25.01 0.19 0.45
C GLY A 111 25.57 -0.18 -0.92
N ALA A 112 24.72 -0.61 -1.87
CA ALA A 112 25.08 -0.94 -3.25
C ALA A 112 24.69 0.16 -4.24
N GLY A 113 24.28 1.33 -3.73
CA GLY A 113 23.85 2.47 -4.53
C GLY A 113 22.35 2.49 -4.83
N ASN A 114 21.56 1.57 -4.25
CA ASN A 114 20.11 1.62 -4.33
C ASN A 114 19.55 2.31 -3.08
N THR A 115 18.67 3.28 -3.30
CA THR A 115 17.97 3.97 -2.21
C THR A 115 16.48 4.00 -2.46
N ALA A 116 15.71 3.97 -1.38
CA ALA A 116 14.26 4.14 -1.40
C ALA A 116 13.85 5.23 -0.40
N ARG A 117 12.76 5.93 -0.70
CA ARG A 117 12.14 6.89 0.21
C ARG A 117 10.68 6.53 0.46
N ILE A 118 10.31 6.40 1.72
CA ILE A 118 8.93 6.19 2.16
C ILE A 118 8.46 7.44 2.92
N PRO A 119 7.59 8.28 2.33
CA PRO A 119 7.00 9.39 3.06
C PRO A 119 6.03 8.90 4.15
N PHE A 120 6.15 9.48 5.33
CA PHE A 120 5.20 9.31 6.43
C PHE A 120 4.96 10.65 7.15
N THR A 121 3.91 10.76 7.94
CA THR A 121 3.57 11.99 8.66
C THR A 121 3.38 11.72 10.13
N VAL A 122 4.06 12.50 10.96
CA VAL A 122 3.91 12.48 12.42
C VAL A 122 2.87 13.53 12.77
N LEU A 123 1.71 13.07 13.20
CA LEU A 123 0.59 13.97 13.49
C LEU A 123 0.77 14.64 14.85
N GLU A 124 0.57 15.96 14.89
CA GLU A 124 0.32 16.64 16.15
C GLU A 124 -1.04 16.20 16.68
N ARG A 125 -1.09 15.68 17.91
CA ARG A 125 -2.36 15.36 18.56
C ARG A 125 -3.04 16.67 18.96
N VAL A 126 -3.72 17.29 18.00
CA VAL A 126 -4.61 18.42 18.28
C VAL A 126 -5.84 17.85 18.97
N THR A 127 -5.82 17.83 20.29
CA THR A 127 -6.99 17.47 21.10
C THR A 127 -8.14 18.38 20.69
N GLN A 128 -9.17 17.78 20.10
CA GLN A 128 -10.30 18.52 19.57
C GLN A 128 -11.02 19.27 20.70
N THR A 129 -11.66 20.39 20.41
CA THR A 129 -12.33 21.20 21.44
C THR A 129 -13.37 20.39 22.22
N TRP A 130 -14.10 19.49 21.53
CA TRP A 130 -15.06 18.60 22.17
C TRP A 130 -14.38 17.58 23.09
N GLU A 131 -13.20 17.07 22.72
CA GLU A 131 -12.44 16.08 23.49
C GLU A 131 -11.91 16.72 24.79
N ARG A 132 -11.38 17.95 24.70
CA ARG A 132 -10.99 18.74 25.88
C ARG A 132 -12.18 19.05 26.78
N ALA A 133 -13.34 19.40 26.21
CA ALA A 133 -14.55 19.67 26.98
C ALA A 133 -15.10 18.40 27.65
N THR A 134 -15.00 17.26 26.99
CA THR A 134 -15.43 15.95 27.51
C THR A 134 -14.57 15.53 28.70
N TYR A 135 -13.26 15.42 28.51
CA TYR A 135 -12.37 15.00 29.58
C TYR A 135 -12.26 16.06 30.68
N GLY A 136 -12.19 17.34 30.31
CA GLY A 136 -12.17 18.44 31.27
C GLY A 136 -13.44 18.48 32.13
N GLY A 137 -14.61 18.25 31.53
CA GLY A 137 -15.87 18.16 32.25
C GLY A 137 -15.91 16.98 33.22
N PHE A 138 -15.43 15.79 32.84
CA PHE A 138 -15.36 14.66 33.77
C PHE A 138 -14.36 14.89 34.93
N VAL A 139 -13.19 15.46 34.64
CA VAL A 139 -12.21 15.82 35.68
C VAL A 139 -12.80 16.86 36.65
N ALA A 140 -13.43 17.91 36.13
CA ALA A 140 -14.08 18.93 36.95
C ALA A 140 -15.22 18.34 37.80
N ALA A 141 -16.03 17.43 37.23
CA ALA A 141 -17.07 16.73 37.96
C ALA A 141 -16.49 15.94 39.14
N GLY A 142 -15.37 15.23 38.94
CA GLY A 142 -14.66 14.52 40.01
C GLY A 142 -14.17 15.46 41.12
N VAL A 143 -13.59 16.62 40.77
CA VAL A 143 -13.14 17.62 41.74
C VAL A 143 -14.31 18.17 42.56
N PHE A 144 -15.40 18.57 41.89
CA PHE A 144 -16.60 19.06 42.57
C PHE A 144 -17.26 18.00 43.45
N LEU A 145 -17.20 16.73 43.07
CA LEU A 145 -17.71 15.62 43.88
C LEU A 145 -16.91 15.46 45.17
N VAL A 146 -15.58 15.52 45.10
CA VAL A 146 -14.70 15.48 46.28
C VAL A 146 -14.96 16.67 47.20
N LEU A 147 -15.17 17.88 46.64
CA LEU A 147 -15.52 19.07 47.41
C LEU A 147 -16.89 18.93 48.09
N ALA A 148 -17.91 18.46 47.37
CA ALA A 148 -19.25 18.26 47.90
C ALA A 148 -19.24 17.28 49.07
N LEU A 149 -18.54 16.16 48.91
CA LEU A 149 -18.36 15.17 49.97
C LEU A 149 -17.60 15.75 51.16
N GLY A 150 -16.52 16.50 50.92
CA GLY A 150 -15.75 17.16 51.97
C GLY A 150 -16.56 18.17 52.79
N PHE A 151 -17.40 18.98 52.15
CA PHE A 151 -18.32 19.89 52.84
C PHE A 151 -19.39 19.14 53.62
N ALA A 152 -20.01 18.12 53.01
CA ALA A 152 -21.04 17.32 53.65
C ALA A 152 -20.52 16.62 54.91
N LEU A 153 -19.32 16.02 54.85
CA LEU A 153 -18.70 15.33 55.98
C LEU A 153 -18.26 16.28 57.10
N ARG A 154 -17.78 17.48 56.77
CA ARG A 154 -17.23 18.42 57.77
C ARG A 154 -18.25 19.38 58.37
N ARG A 155 -19.25 19.79 57.59
CA ARG A 155 -20.20 20.87 57.96
C ARG A 155 -21.66 20.50 57.72
N GLY A 156 -21.96 19.26 57.34
CA GLY A 156 -23.29 18.83 56.94
C GLY A 156 -23.69 19.35 55.55
N VAL A 157 -24.90 19.02 55.12
CA VAL A 157 -25.44 19.40 53.81
C VAL A 157 -25.89 20.86 53.83
N GLY A 158 -24.92 21.77 53.74
CA GLY A 158 -25.14 23.22 53.66
C GLY A 158 -24.81 23.80 52.28
N ALA A 159 -24.81 25.13 52.18
CA ALA A 159 -24.60 25.86 50.91
C ALA A 159 -23.33 25.41 50.16
N GLY A 160 -22.23 25.13 50.85
CA GLY A 160 -20.99 24.64 50.23
C GLY A 160 -21.12 23.27 49.55
N ALA A 161 -21.84 22.33 50.18
CA ALA A 161 -22.09 21.02 49.60
C ALA A 161 -23.06 21.10 48.40
N VAL A 162 -24.07 21.97 48.49
CA VAL A 162 -25.05 22.20 47.40
C VAL A 162 -24.40 22.85 46.19
N THR A 163 -23.59 23.90 46.39
CA THR A 163 -22.88 24.58 45.29
C THR A 163 -21.89 23.64 44.60
N ALA A 164 -21.16 22.83 45.36
CA ALA A 164 -20.27 21.83 44.79
C ALA A 164 -21.04 20.74 44.03
N GLY A 165 -22.17 20.27 44.56
CA GLY A 165 -23.07 19.33 43.87
C GLY A 165 -23.61 19.88 42.54
N ALA A 166 -23.98 21.16 42.50
CA ALA A 166 -24.36 21.82 41.25
C ALA A 166 -23.20 21.88 40.24
N GLY A 167 -21.97 22.08 40.72
CA GLY A 167 -20.75 22.00 39.91
C GLY A 167 -20.54 20.63 39.27
N VAL A 168 -20.84 19.54 39.98
CA VAL A 168 -20.83 18.18 39.42
C VAL A 168 -21.82 18.05 38.26
N LEU A 169 -23.07 18.47 38.48
CA LEU A 169 -24.13 18.36 37.48
C LEU A 169 -23.75 19.14 36.20
N VAL A 170 -23.34 20.39 36.34
CA VAL A 170 -22.92 21.23 35.21
C VAL A 170 -21.76 20.59 34.44
N SER A 171 -20.75 20.10 35.16
CA SER A 171 -19.55 19.50 34.54
C SER A 171 -19.87 18.20 33.79
N ILE A 172 -20.74 17.35 34.34
CA ILE A 172 -21.24 16.14 33.66
C ILE A 172 -22.07 16.51 32.44
N THR A 173 -22.95 17.51 32.54
CA THR A 173 -23.76 17.96 31.40
C THR A 173 -22.88 18.46 30.26
N VAL A 174 -21.85 19.27 30.53
CA VAL A 174 -20.88 19.70 29.51
C VAL A 174 -20.16 18.50 28.89
N ALA A 175 -19.67 17.57 29.71
CA ALA A 175 -18.94 16.41 29.23
C ALA A 175 -19.78 15.50 28.33
N ALA A 176 -21.00 15.15 28.79
CA ALA A 176 -21.92 14.31 28.05
C ALA A 176 -22.39 14.97 26.75
N THR A 177 -22.67 16.28 26.79
CA THR A 177 -23.09 17.03 25.60
C THR A 177 -21.96 17.09 24.56
N ALA A 178 -20.73 17.38 24.99
CA ALA A 178 -19.57 17.40 24.10
C ALA A 178 -19.30 16.02 23.48
N ALA A 179 -19.40 14.94 24.27
CA ALA A 179 -19.23 13.57 23.78
C ALA A 179 -20.33 13.18 22.77
N LEU A 180 -21.59 13.50 23.04
CA LEU A 180 -22.70 13.19 22.14
C LEU A 180 -22.65 14.00 20.83
N LEU A 181 -22.22 15.25 20.89
CA LEU A 181 -22.08 16.10 19.70
C LEU A 181 -20.81 15.80 18.89
N SER A 182 -19.84 15.06 19.45
CA SER A 182 -18.58 14.72 18.75
C SER A 182 -18.81 13.99 17.43
N ALA A 183 -19.82 13.12 17.35
CA ALA A 183 -20.18 12.40 16.13
C ALA A 183 -20.69 13.33 15.00
N SER A 184 -21.09 14.57 15.34
CA SER A 184 -21.62 15.56 14.40
C SER A 184 -20.65 16.69 14.08
N THR A 185 -19.49 16.76 14.74
CA THR A 185 -18.45 17.74 14.38
C THR A 185 -17.72 17.26 13.14
N PRO A 186 -17.76 17.99 12.01
CA PRO A 186 -17.07 17.59 10.81
C PRO A 186 -15.56 17.58 11.06
N VAL A 187 -14.92 16.43 10.85
CA VAL A 187 -13.47 16.39 10.71
C VAL A 187 -13.14 17.16 9.44
N ALA A 188 -12.31 18.19 9.54
CA ALA A 188 -11.85 18.93 8.37
C ALA A 188 -11.10 17.95 7.45
N ALA A 189 -11.79 17.46 6.42
CA ALA A 189 -11.12 16.80 5.31
C ALA A 189 -10.28 17.87 4.62
N PRO A 190 -9.00 17.60 4.32
CA PRO A 190 -8.22 18.48 3.46
C PRO A 190 -8.98 18.71 2.16
N ALA A 191 -8.91 19.94 1.66
CA ALA A 191 -9.62 20.31 0.45
C ALA A 191 -9.11 19.43 -0.71
N LEU A 192 -10.02 18.67 -1.31
CA LEU A 192 -9.74 17.97 -2.56
C LEU A 192 -9.58 19.03 -3.65
N ASP A 193 -8.35 19.36 -4.00
CA ASP A 193 -8.08 20.25 -5.13
C ASP A 193 -8.54 19.53 -6.39
N GLY A 194 -9.56 20.08 -7.06
CA GLY A 194 -10.43 19.37 -8.01
C GLY A 194 -9.78 18.88 -9.31
N SER A 195 -8.45 18.92 -9.46
CA SER A 195 -7.75 18.31 -10.58
C SER A 195 -7.32 16.89 -10.23
N ARG A 196 -7.72 15.92 -11.05
CA ARG A 196 -7.20 14.54 -11.04
C ARG A 196 -6.43 14.27 -12.34
N PRO A 197 -5.27 14.91 -12.57
CA PRO A 197 -4.56 14.72 -13.82
C PRO A 197 -4.07 13.27 -13.90
N PRO A 198 -4.22 12.61 -15.06
CA PRO A 198 -3.62 11.31 -15.25
C PRO A 198 -2.10 11.41 -15.11
N ALA A 199 -1.46 10.32 -14.67
CA ALA A 199 -0.02 10.18 -14.76
C ALA A 199 0.33 9.63 -16.15
N ASN A 200 1.28 10.25 -16.83
CA ASN A 200 1.98 9.63 -17.94
C ASN A 200 3.14 8.80 -17.39
N MET A 201 3.47 7.70 -18.05
CA MET A 201 4.61 6.85 -17.69
C MET A 201 5.51 6.67 -18.91
N ALA A 202 6.79 6.98 -18.75
CA ALA A 202 7.84 6.47 -19.63
C ALA A 202 8.56 5.32 -18.94
N VAL A 203 8.75 4.22 -19.66
CA VAL A 203 9.45 3.04 -19.14
C VAL A 203 10.84 3.03 -19.76
N ARG A 204 11.86 3.05 -18.93
CA ARG A 204 13.25 2.89 -19.33
C ARG A 204 13.79 1.61 -18.70
N ALA A 205 14.39 0.74 -19.51
CA ALA A 205 15.26 -0.29 -19.00
C ALA A 205 16.68 0.10 -19.35
N GLU A 206 17.61 -0.07 -18.40
CA GLU A 206 19.04 -0.10 -18.77
C GLU A 206 19.26 -1.22 -19.79
N PRO A 207 20.36 -1.21 -20.59
CA PRO A 207 20.63 -2.27 -21.55
C PRO A 207 20.50 -3.67 -20.92
N ALA A 208 19.37 -4.32 -21.18
CA ALA A 208 18.97 -5.53 -20.47
C ALA A 208 19.35 -6.75 -21.30
N ARG A 209 19.85 -7.78 -20.64
CA ARG A 209 20.17 -9.08 -21.25
C ARG A 209 19.59 -10.19 -20.38
N ALA A 210 19.04 -11.20 -21.03
CA ALA A 210 18.58 -12.41 -20.36
C ALA A 210 19.68 -13.00 -19.47
N GLY A 211 19.37 -13.24 -18.21
CA GLY A 211 20.26 -13.78 -17.19
C GLY A 211 21.16 -12.75 -16.49
N SER A 212 21.03 -11.47 -16.80
CA SER A 212 21.81 -10.39 -16.16
C SER A 212 20.88 -9.44 -15.40
N PRO A 213 21.22 -9.04 -14.16
CA PRO A 213 20.48 -8.03 -13.43
C PRO A 213 20.39 -6.72 -14.23
N THR A 214 19.26 -6.04 -14.12
CA THR A 214 19.00 -4.73 -14.72
C THR A 214 17.93 -4.01 -13.90
N ALA A 215 17.74 -2.71 -14.13
CA ALA A 215 16.68 -1.93 -13.51
C ALA A 215 15.61 -1.54 -14.53
N VAL A 216 14.33 -1.72 -14.17
CA VAL A 216 13.22 -1.00 -14.81
C VAL A 216 13.03 0.30 -14.06
N VAL A 217 13.09 1.41 -14.80
CA VAL A 217 12.86 2.77 -14.32
C VAL A 217 11.55 3.27 -14.93
N LEU A 218 10.66 3.78 -14.08
CA LEU A 218 9.40 4.39 -14.44
C LEU A 218 9.50 5.90 -14.17
N ASP A 219 9.42 6.70 -15.23
CA ASP A 219 9.28 8.15 -15.11
C ASP A 219 7.80 8.52 -15.17
N LEU A 220 7.29 9.02 -14.06
CA LEU A 220 5.91 9.43 -13.90
C LEU A 220 5.82 10.95 -13.95
N THR A 221 5.04 11.45 -14.90
CA THR A 221 4.79 12.89 -15.07
C THR A 221 3.30 13.20 -15.03
N ASP A 222 2.95 14.27 -14.36
CA ASP A 222 1.59 14.79 -14.30
C ASP A 222 1.20 15.29 -15.69
N ALA A 223 0.15 14.73 -16.28
CA ALA A 223 -0.20 15.02 -17.67
C ALA A 223 -0.68 16.45 -17.91
N ALA A 224 -1.18 17.15 -16.87
CA ALA A 224 -1.65 18.52 -17.00
C ALA A 224 -0.49 19.54 -16.90
N THR A 225 0.48 19.26 -16.03
CA THR A 225 1.53 20.23 -15.69
C THR A 225 2.91 19.86 -16.23
N GLY A 226 3.12 18.61 -16.64
CA GLY A 226 4.43 18.06 -17.01
C GLY A 226 5.41 17.89 -15.84
N ARG A 227 4.98 18.16 -14.60
CA ARG A 227 5.83 18.02 -13.41
C ARG A 227 5.98 16.55 -13.01
N PRO A 228 7.05 16.18 -12.30
CA PRO A 228 7.19 14.84 -11.74
C PRO A 228 6.01 14.50 -10.81
N VAL A 229 5.48 13.28 -10.91
CA VAL A 229 4.43 12.78 -10.00
C VAL A 229 5.07 12.45 -8.66
N ASP A 230 4.71 13.20 -7.62
CA ASP A 230 5.30 13.06 -6.29
C ASP A 230 4.29 12.89 -5.16
N ASP A 231 3.09 12.46 -5.54
CA ASP A 231 1.91 12.36 -4.68
C ASP A 231 1.29 10.96 -4.70
N LEU A 232 2.08 9.94 -5.07
CA LEU A 232 1.61 8.56 -4.99
C LEU A 232 1.32 8.17 -3.55
N ARG A 233 0.28 7.36 -3.37
CA ARG A 233 -0.12 6.76 -2.11
C ARG A 233 0.24 5.29 -2.12
N ALA A 234 0.64 4.78 -0.95
CA ALA A 234 0.66 3.35 -0.75
C ALA A 234 -0.78 2.82 -0.88
N GLN A 235 -1.02 1.99 -1.88
CA GLN A 235 -2.27 1.28 -2.12
C GLN A 235 -1.95 -0.20 -2.06
N HIS A 236 -2.70 -0.97 -1.27
CA HIS A 236 -2.38 -2.38 -0.96
C HIS A 236 -0.89 -2.53 -0.61
N ALA A 237 -0.45 -1.73 0.35
CA ALA A 237 0.94 -1.68 0.83
C ALA A 237 2.02 -1.43 -0.25
N ALA A 238 1.76 -0.83 -1.42
CA ALA A 238 2.83 -0.45 -2.36
C ALA A 238 2.52 0.89 -3.06
N PHE A 239 3.55 1.65 -3.45
CA PHE A 239 3.34 2.86 -4.27
C PHE A 239 2.95 2.53 -5.71
N VAL A 240 3.54 1.45 -6.24
CA VAL A 240 3.29 0.94 -7.58
C VAL A 240 3.29 -0.58 -7.51
N HIS A 241 2.22 -1.22 -7.96
CA HIS A 241 2.27 -2.63 -8.34
C HIS A 241 2.69 -2.71 -9.80
N LEU A 242 3.94 -3.13 -10.05
CA LEU A 242 4.45 -3.29 -11.39
C LEU A 242 4.35 -4.75 -11.81
N VAL A 243 3.43 -5.01 -12.73
CA VAL A 243 3.33 -6.29 -13.42
C VAL A 243 4.21 -6.25 -14.65
N VAL A 244 5.17 -7.17 -14.74
CA VAL A 244 6.03 -7.39 -15.90
C VAL A 244 5.72 -8.77 -16.48
N VAL A 245 5.40 -8.82 -17.77
CA VAL A 245 5.05 -10.06 -18.49
C VAL A 245 6.07 -10.32 -19.58
N SER A 246 6.76 -11.47 -19.45
CA SER A 246 7.77 -11.89 -20.40
C SER A 246 7.18 -12.41 -21.72
N PRO A 247 7.99 -12.57 -22.78
CA PRO A 247 7.56 -13.18 -24.05
C PRO A 247 6.92 -14.57 -23.89
N SER A 248 7.41 -15.42 -22.98
CA SER A 248 6.78 -16.72 -22.68
C SER A 248 5.60 -16.65 -21.69
N GLY A 249 5.33 -15.47 -21.13
CA GLY A 249 4.25 -15.23 -20.18
C GLY A 249 4.61 -15.59 -18.74
N VAL A 250 5.89 -15.48 -18.37
CA VAL A 250 6.31 -15.48 -16.96
C VAL A 250 5.98 -14.11 -16.37
N LEU A 251 5.41 -14.10 -15.17
CA LEU A 251 5.07 -12.90 -14.42
C LEU A 251 6.21 -12.55 -13.47
N SER A 252 6.58 -11.27 -13.43
CA SER A 252 7.25 -10.67 -12.29
C SER A 252 6.33 -9.60 -11.70
N HIS A 253 6.01 -9.72 -10.41
CA HIS A 253 5.20 -8.76 -9.66
C HIS A 253 6.15 -8.02 -8.73
N LEU A 254 6.50 -6.79 -9.11
CA LEU A 254 7.53 -5.97 -8.48
C LEU A 254 6.90 -4.75 -7.82
N HIS A 255 7.60 -4.18 -6.84
CA HIS A 255 7.19 -2.98 -6.12
C HIS A 255 8.26 -1.89 -6.24
N PRO A 256 8.31 -1.16 -7.36
CA PRO A 256 9.32 -0.14 -7.59
C PRO A 256 9.46 0.85 -6.44
N VAL A 257 10.69 1.09 -6.00
CA VAL A 257 11.01 2.08 -4.97
C VAL A 257 10.99 3.48 -5.54
N ARG A 258 10.54 4.46 -4.75
CA ARG A 258 10.68 5.87 -5.10
C ARG A 258 12.14 6.29 -4.91
N ALA A 259 12.86 6.46 -6.03
CA ALA A 259 14.26 6.89 -6.05
C ALA A 259 14.39 8.43 -6.02
N ALA A 260 13.48 9.12 -6.72
CA ALA A 260 13.35 10.57 -6.74
C ALA A 260 11.90 10.98 -7.04
N ALA A 261 11.61 12.28 -7.01
CA ALA A 261 10.30 12.78 -7.42
C ALA A 261 9.98 12.33 -8.85
N GLY A 262 8.85 11.64 -9.03
CA GLY A 262 8.43 11.06 -10.30
C GLY A 262 9.27 9.90 -10.82
N GLU A 263 10.28 9.42 -10.09
CA GLU A 263 11.14 8.34 -10.56
C GLU A 263 11.05 7.12 -9.64
N TYR A 264 10.55 6.02 -10.21
CA TYR A 264 10.39 4.74 -9.51
C TYR A 264 11.26 3.67 -10.17
N ARG A 265 11.93 2.84 -9.37
CA ARG A 265 12.90 1.86 -9.86
C ARG A 265 12.68 0.49 -9.23
N ALA A 266 12.75 -0.58 -10.01
CA ALA A 266 12.82 -1.94 -9.51
C ALA A 266 13.96 -2.68 -10.22
N ALA A 267 14.81 -3.36 -9.46
CA ALA A 267 15.76 -4.29 -10.04
C ALA A 267 15.04 -5.59 -10.43
N PHE A 268 15.46 -6.20 -11.52
CA PHE A 268 14.96 -7.50 -11.96
C PHE A 268 16.00 -8.21 -12.82
N THR A 269 15.93 -9.54 -12.85
CA THR A 269 16.79 -10.37 -13.71
C THR A 269 15.91 -11.13 -14.71
N PRO A 270 15.84 -10.69 -15.98
CA PRO A 270 15.01 -11.37 -16.99
C PRO A 270 15.54 -12.76 -17.29
N GLY A 271 14.68 -13.79 -17.27
CA GLY A 271 15.07 -15.16 -17.62
C GLY A 271 15.19 -15.43 -19.13
N GLU A 272 14.70 -14.54 -19.97
CA GLU A 272 14.63 -14.66 -21.43
C GLU A 272 14.75 -13.30 -22.11
N GLY A 273 15.02 -13.29 -23.42
CA GLY A 273 15.03 -12.06 -24.22
C GLY A 273 13.75 -11.88 -25.03
N GLY A 274 13.53 -10.68 -25.56
CA GLY A 274 12.34 -10.29 -26.32
C GLY A 274 11.63 -9.08 -25.72
N ARG A 275 10.42 -8.81 -26.21
CA ARG A 275 9.58 -7.68 -25.75
C ARG A 275 8.78 -8.07 -24.51
N PHE A 276 8.95 -7.31 -23.42
CA PHE A 276 8.21 -7.44 -22.18
C PHE A 276 7.11 -6.38 -22.12
N ALA A 277 5.89 -6.78 -21.75
CA ALA A 277 4.85 -5.82 -21.41
C ALA A 277 4.92 -5.44 -19.94
N VAL A 278 4.61 -4.19 -19.63
CA VAL A 278 4.50 -3.72 -18.25
C VAL A 278 3.18 -3.01 -18.01
N SER A 279 2.64 -3.17 -16.80
CA SER A 279 1.54 -2.37 -16.29
C SER A 279 1.87 -1.93 -14.87
N ALA A 280 1.87 -0.63 -14.65
CA ALA A 280 1.99 0.00 -13.35
C ALA A 280 0.59 0.36 -12.86
N GLU A 281 0.16 -0.28 -11.78
CA GLU A 281 -1.01 0.13 -11.02
C GLU A 281 -0.58 1.07 -9.89
N LEU A 282 -1.17 2.25 -9.83
CA LEU A 282 -0.78 3.32 -8.92
C LEU A 282 -2.00 4.12 -8.46
N SER A 283 -1.87 4.81 -7.33
CA SER A 283 -2.89 5.72 -6.83
C SER A 283 -2.26 7.05 -6.45
N ARG A 284 -2.78 8.16 -6.98
CA ARG A 284 -2.35 9.52 -6.62
C ARG A 284 -3.24 10.06 -5.50
N ALA A 285 -2.72 10.98 -4.70
CA ALA A 285 -3.50 11.74 -3.74
C ALA A 285 -4.79 12.30 -4.37
N GLY A 286 -5.95 12.07 -3.74
CA GLY A 286 -7.23 12.56 -4.24
C GLY A 286 -7.76 11.89 -5.53
N ALA A 287 -7.06 10.87 -6.04
CA ALA A 287 -7.44 10.09 -7.20
C ALA A 287 -7.75 8.62 -6.82
N GLY A 288 -8.45 7.92 -7.70
CA GLY A 288 -8.59 6.47 -7.61
C GLY A 288 -7.39 5.75 -8.21
N VAL A 289 -7.40 4.42 -8.11
CA VAL A 289 -6.41 3.56 -8.76
C VAL A 289 -6.44 3.78 -10.28
N ALA A 290 -5.25 3.93 -10.85
CA ALA A 290 -5.01 4.03 -12.28
C ALA A 290 -4.04 2.94 -12.72
N GLN A 291 -4.19 2.47 -13.96
CA GLN A 291 -3.23 1.59 -14.60
C GLN A 291 -2.62 2.29 -15.80
N VAL A 292 -1.28 2.35 -15.84
CA VAL A 292 -0.51 2.89 -16.96
C VAL A 292 0.39 1.79 -17.51
N ARG A 293 0.41 1.63 -18.83
CA ARG A 293 1.09 0.50 -19.48
C ARG A 293 2.25 0.96 -20.34
N GLY A 294 3.19 0.06 -20.56
CA GLY A 294 4.35 0.28 -21.42
C GLY A 294 5.01 -1.02 -21.82
N SER A 295 6.21 -0.92 -22.39
CA SER A 295 7.02 -2.09 -22.72
C SER A 295 8.50 -1.74 -22.74
N PHE A 296 9.35 -2.75 -22.65
CA PHE A 296 10.78 -2.63 -22.89
C PHE A 296 11.29 -3.91 -23.56
N ASP A 297 12.47 -3.83 -24.16
CA ASP A 297 13.11 -4.94 -24.87
C ASP A 297 14.32 -5.46 -24.09
N VAL A 298 14.47 -6.79 -24.06
CA VAL A 298 15.62 -7.48 -23.44
C VAL A 298 16.38 -8.25 -24.51
N ALA A 299 17.70 -8.09 -24.54
CA ALA A 299 18.56 -8.84 -25.45
C ALA A 299 18.60 -10.34 -25.08
N GLY A 300 18.44 -11.19 -26.08
CA GLY A 300 18.42 -12.64 -25.93
C GLY A 300 17.33 -13.27 -26.78
N LYS A 301 17.10 -14.58 -26.61
CA LYS A 301 16.02 -15.29 -27.29
C LYS A 301 14.82 -15.47 -26.36
N PRO A 302 13.58 -15.34 -26.88
CA PRO A 302 12.38 -15.71 -26.12
C PRO A 302 12.32 -17.23 -25.93
N ARG A 303 11.64 -17.64 -24.87
CA ARG A 303 11.30 -19.04 -24.59
C ARG A 303 9.87 -19.31 -25.06
N ALA A 304 9.55 -20.59 -25.26
CA ALA A 304 8.18 -21.01 -25.51
C ALA A 304 7.37 -20.97 -24.21
N SER A 305 6.09 -20.60 -24.30
CA SER A 305 5.16 -20.73 -23.17
C SER A 305 4.86 -22.20 -22.90
N THR A 306 4.84 -22.60 -21.64
CA THR A 306 4.57 -23.99 -21.21
C THR A 306 3.37 -24.12 -20.28
N VAL A 307 2.57 -23.05 -20.14
CA VAL A 307 1.48 -23.02 -19.16
C VAL A 307 0.31 -23.89 -19.63
N PRO A 308 -0.21 -24.78 -18.76
CA PRO A 308 -1.36 -25.61 -19.08
C PRO A 308 -2.61 -24.79 -19.42
N SER A 309 -3.41 -25.31 -20.35
CA SER A 309 -4.75 -24.79 -20.63
C SER A 309 -5.79 -25.39 -19.68
N GLY A 310 -6.77 -24.57 -19.33
CA GLY A 310 -7.91 -24.91 -18.48
C GLY A 310 -7.59 -24.94 -16.99
N PRO A 311 -8.62 -25.20 -16.16
CA PRO A 311 -8.46 -25.53 -14.74
C PRO A 311 -7.70 -26.86 -14.54
N GLY A 312 -7.24 -27.12 -13.32
CA GLY A 312 -6.47 -28.31 -12.96
C GLY A 312 -5.06 -27.98 -12.47
N LYS A 313 -4.31 -28.98 -11.98
CA LYS A 313 -3.07 -28.80 -11.20
C LYS A 313 -1.93 -28.13 -11.98
N ARG A 314 -1.21 -27.20 -11.34
CA ARG A 314 0.02 -26.59 -11.87
C ARG A 314 1.04 -26.31 -10.77
N ALA A 315 2.30 -26.24 -11.18
CA ALA A 315 3.40 -25.92 -10.28
C ALA A 315 3.42 -24.42 -9.92
N ALA A 316 3.73 -24.12 -8.67
CA ALA A 316 4.06 -22.79 -8.16
C ALA A 316 5.27 -22.92 -7.23
N GLY A 317 6.48 -22.76 -7.78
CA GLY A 317 7.71 -23.08 -7.05
C GLY A 317 7.75 -24.56 -6.67
N THR A 318 7.83 -24.84 -5.37
CA THR A 318 7.81 -26.20 -4.80
C THR A 318 6.39 -26.72 -4.52
N ALA A 319 5.37 -25.87 -4.59
CA ALA A 319 3.98 -26.23 -4.35
C ALA A 319 3.29 -26.73 -5.63
N GLN A 320 2.31 -27.60 -5.45
CA GLN A 320 1.31 -27.94 -6.47
C GLN A 320 0.02 -27.23 -6.08
N VAL A 321 -0.41 -26.29 -6.90
CA VAL A 321 -1.66 -25.56 -6.69
C VAL A 321 -2.73 -26.26 -7.52
N GLU A 322 -3.98 -26.31 -7.07
CA GLU A 322 -5.17 -26.76 -7.83
C GLU A 322 -6.06 -25.54 -8.13
N VAL A 323 -6.45 -25.33 -9.38
CA VAL A 323 -7.24 -24.17 -9.82
C VAL A 323 -8.51 -24.77 -10.31
N THR A 324 -9.58 -24.28 -9.73
CA THR A 324 -10.93 -24.58 -10.14
C THR A 324 -11.58 -23.28 -10.54
N ALA A 325 -12.48 -23.40 -11.48
CA ALA A 325 -13.28 -22.29 -11.94
C ALA A 325 -14.68 -22.84 -12.21
N ASP A 326 -15.67 -22.04 -11.85
CA ASP A 326 -17.04 -22.31 -12.26
C ASP A 326 -17.22 -22.02 -13.76
N ARG A 327 -18.45 -21.81 -14.18
CA ARG A 327 -18.80 -21.59 -15.59
C ARG A 327 -18.14 -20.31 -16.15
N LEU A 328 -17.10 -20.51 -16.96
CA LEU A 328 -16.34 -19.46 -17.65
C LEU A 328 -17.10 -18.90 -18.88
N VAL A 329 -17.94 -17.90 -18.66
CA VAL A 329 -18.70 -17.20 -19.72
C VAL A 329 -18.51 -15.70 -19.58
N ALA A 330 -18.25 -15.02 -20.69
CA ALA A 330 -18.09 -13.58 -20.71
C ALA A 330 -19.32 -12.84 -20.17
N GLY A 331 -19.12 -11.73 -19.47
CA GLY A 331 -20.18 -10.93 -18.85
C GLY A 331 -20.88 -11.60 -17.67
N ARG A 332 -20.48 -12.80 -17.24
CA ARG A 332 -21.00 -13.47 -16.04
C ARG A 332 -19.94 -13.49 -14.95
N PRO A 333 -20.29 -13.12 -13.71
CA PRO A 333 -19.42 -13.34 -12.57
C PRO A 333 -19.10 -14.83 -12.41
N THR A 334 -17.85 -15.14 -12.14
CA THR A 334 -17.38 -16.49 -11.81
C THR A 334 -16.46 -16.41 -10.61
N THR A 335 -16.49 -17.45 -9.79
CA THR A 335 -15.46 -17.67 -8.77
C THR A 335 -14.31 -18.44 -9.40
N LEU A 336 -13.10 -17.95 -9.18
CA LEU A 336 -11.85 -18.63 -9.48
C LEU A 336 -11.22 -18.98 -8.14
N THR A 337 -10.92 -20.25 -7.93
CA THR A 337 -10.32 -20.73 -6.68
C THR A 337 -8.94 -21.28 -6.97
N ALA A 338 -7.97 -20.96 -6.12
CA ALA A 338 -6.67 -21.61 -6.09
C ALA A 338 -6.46 -22.25 -4.72
N ASP A 339 -6.36 -23.58 -4.68
CA ASP A 339 -5.90 -24.34 -3.51
C ASP A 339 -4.38 -24.49 -3.59
N PHE A 340 -3.66 -23.81 -2.69
CA PHE A 340 -2.20 -23.87 -2.59
C PHE A 340 -1.69 -25.12 -1.85
N GLY A 341 -2.59 -26.00 -1.40
CA GLY A 341 -2.31 -27.21 -0.64
C GLY A 341 -1.67 -26.94 0.72
N GLY A 342 -1.39 -27.98 1.49
CA GLY A 342 -0.71 -27.84 2.80
C GLY A 342 -1.64 -27.36 3.93
N PRO A 343 -1.07 -26.95 5.08
CA PRO A 343 -1.86 -26.49 6.23
C PRO A 343 -2.42 -25.07 6.03
N ALA A 344 -3.27 -24.64 6.97
CA ALA A 344 -3.83 -23.28 7.03
C ALA A 344 -2.81 -22.28 7.60
N ASP A 345 -1.75 -22.04 6.84
CA ASP A 345 -0.58 -21.23 7.21
C ASP A 345 -0.21 -20.22 6.12
N LEU A 346 -1.13 -19.89 5.21
CA LEU A 346 -0.90 -18.77 4.29
C LEU A 346 -0.74 -17.48 5.12
N GLN A 347 0.18 -16.64 4.66
CA GLN A 347 0.44 -15.31 5.20
C GLN A 347 -0.24 -14.25 4.32
N PRO A 348 -0.67 -13.11 4.89
CA PRO A 348 -1.16 -12.01 4.10
C PRO A 348 0.04 -11.31 3.46
N TRP A 349 0.06 -11.23 2.13
CA TRP A 349 1.06 -10.47 1.39
C TRP A 349 0.43 -9.14 0.98
N LEU A 350 1.10 -8.01 1.21
CA LEU A 350 0.56 -6.68 0.84
C LEU A 350 -0.81 -6.37 1.47
N GLY A 351 -1.09 -6.95 2.64
CA GLY A 351 -2.38 -6.86 3.33
C GLY A 351 -3.47 -7.79 2.78
N MET A 352 -3.17 -8.56 1.74
CA MET A 352 -4.12 -9.41 1.02
C MET A 352 -3.83 -10.89 1.23
N ARG A 353 -4.86 -11.72 1.25
CA ARG A 353 -4.70 -13.18 1.31
C ARG A 353 -4.18 -13.76 -0.01
N GLY A 354 -4.43 -13.08 -1.12
CA GLY A 354 -3.87 -13.44 -2.41
C GLY A 354 -4.17 -12.43 -3.51
N HIS A 355 -3.37 -12.51 -4.57
CA HIS A 355 -3.46 -11.63 -5.73
C HIS A 355 -3.78 -12.45 -6.98
N LEU A 356 -4.55 -11.85 -7.87
CA LEU A 356 -4.90 -12.40 -9.16
C LEU A 356 -4.60 -11.37 -10.24
N VAL A 357 -3.68 -11.69 -11.13
CA VAL A 357 -3.42 -10.92 -12.33
C VAL A 357 -4.14 -11.60 -13.50
N VAL A 358 -4.94 -10.85 -14.26
CA VAL A 358 -5.69 -11.33 -15.44
C VAL A 358 -5.38 -10.46 -16.65
N ILE A 359 -4.93 -11.07 -17.74
CA ILE A 359 -4.62 -10.38 -18.99
C ILE A 359 -5.25 -11.11 -20.16
N GLY A 360 -5.98 -10.38 -21.01
CA GLY A 360 -6.53 -10.93 -22.24
C GLY A 360 -7.77 -10.21 -22.79
N PRO A 361 -8.51 -10.86 -23.70
CA PRO A 361 -8.11 -12.07 -24.39
C PRO A 361 -6.84 -11.84 -25.22
N LEU A 362 -6.04 -12.89 -25.38
CA LEU A 362 -4.79 -12.89 -26.14
C LEU A 362 -5.00 -13.55 -27.52
N PRO A 363 -4.28 -13.12 -28.57
CA PRO A 363 -4.28 -13.83 -29.85
C PRO A 363 -3.61 -15.21 -29.68
N PRO A 364 -4.18 -16.28 -30.25
CA PRO A 364 -3.60 -17.62 -30.17
C PRO A 364 -2.18 -17.65 -30.76
N GLY A 365 -1.25 -18.30 -30.05
CA GLY A 365 0.12 -18.56 -30.54
C GLY A 365 1.04 -17.33 -30.60
N ALA A 366 0.56 -16.13 -30.28
CA ALA A 366 1.40 -14.94 -30.19
C ALA A 366 2.31 -14.99 -28.95
N PRO A 367 3.53 -14.41 -29.00
CA PRO A 367 4.34 -14.19 -27.80
C PRO A 367 3.52 -13.40 -26.75
N VAL A 368 3.45 -13.93 -25.53
CA VAL A 368 2.54 -13.43 -24.50
C VAL A 368 2.88 -11.99 -24.12
N GLY A 369 4.15 -11.63 -24.00
CA GLY A 369 4.58 -10.27 -23.67
C GLY A 369 4.09 -9.23 -24.70
N GLU A 370 4.26 -9.50 -25.99
CA GLU A 370 3.78 -8.59 -27.05
C GLU A 370 2.25 -8.55 -27.11
N ALA A 371 1.60 -9.71 -27.03
CA ALA A 371 0.15 -9.83 -27.00
C ALA A 371 -0.49 -9.11 -25.80
N ALA A 372 0.14 -9.21 -24.63
CA ALA A 372 -0.32 -8.59 -23.40
C ALA A 372 -0.37 -7.06 -23.53
N LEU A 373 0.61 -6.44 -24.18
CA LEU A 373 0.61 -4.98 -24.38
C LEU A 373 -0.65 -4.48 -25.09
N ALA A 374 -1.11 -5.23 -26.11
CA ALA A 374 -2.32 -4.92 -26.88
C ALA A 374 -3.60 -5.50 -26.26
N ALA A 375 -3.52 -6.26 -25.16
CA ALA A 375 -4.67 -6.90 -24.56
C ALA A 375 -5.67 -5.86 -24.04
N PRO A 376 -6.97 -6.02 -24.34
CA PRO A 376 -7.98 -5.05 -23.95
C PRO A 376 -8.28 -5.08 -22.44
N VAL A 377 -8.02 -6.21 -21.77
CA VAL A 377 -8.20 -6.35 -20.32
C VAL A 377 -6.85 -6.58 -19.66
N TRP A 378 -6.56 -5.73 -18.69
CA TRP A 378 -5.63 -6.00 -17.61
C TRP A 378 -6.40 -5.79 -16.32
N ALA A 379 -6.32 -6.75 -15.42
CA ALA A 379 -6.94 -6.64 -14.11
C ALA A 379 -5.99 -7.16 -13.04
N HIS A 380 -6.07 -6.52 -11.89
CA HIS A 380 -5.40 -6.90 -10.67
C HIS A 380 -6.48 -6.99 -9.60
N ALA A 381 -6.78 -8.22 -9.17
CA ALA A 381 -7.82 -8.51 -8.20
C ALA A 381 -7.20 -9.09 -6.93
N HIS A 382 -7.86 -8.88 -5.81
CA HIS A 382 -7.36 -9.31 -4.50
C HIS A 382 -8.39 -10.17 -3.79
N ALA A 383 -7.90 -11.17 -3.06
CA ALA A 383 -8.66 -11.87 -2.06
C ALA A 383 -8.36 -11.23 -0.71
N MET A 384 -9.37 -10.60 -0.10
CA MET A 384 -9.18 -9.91 1.18
C MET A 384 -8.98 -10.89 2.32
N VAL A 385 -8.17 -10.48 3.29
CA VAL A 385 -8.15 -11.12 4.61
C VAL A 385 -9.55 -10.93 5.27
N PRO A 386 -10.12 -11.96 5.91
CA PRO A 386 -11.37 -11.81 6.64
C PRO A 386 -11.26 -10.71 7.71
N THR A 387 -12.25 -9.83 7.77
CA THR A 387 -12.29 -8.80 8.82
C THR A 387 -12.58 -9.47 10.17
N THR A 388 -11.69 -9.27 11.15
CA THR A 388 -11.93 -9.73 12.52
C THR A 388 -12.82 -8.72 13.23
N PRO A 389 -14.01 -9.10 13.74
CA PRO A 389 -14.87 -8.19 14.50
C PRO A 389 -14.13 -7.60 15.70
N GLY A 390 -14.10 -6.27 15.80
CA GLY A 390 -13.40 -5.55 16.87
C GLY A 390 -11.92 -5.24 16.60
N ALA A 391 -11.38 -5.64 15.45
CA ALA A 391 -10.10 -5.11 14.99
C ALA A 391 -10.23 -3.61 14.74
N VAL A 392 -9.50 -2.82 15.53
CA VAL A 392 -9.30 -1.39 15.27
C VAL A 392 -8.40 -1.35 14.03
N GLY A 393 -8.83 -0.69 12.96
CA GLY A 393 -8.26 -0.85 11.61
C GLY A 393 -6.73 -0.81 11.51
N GLY A 394 -6.21 -1.39 10.43
CA GLY A 394 -4.78 -1.54 10.15
C GLY A 394 -4.59 -2.62 9.07
N GLU A 395 -3.46 -2.61 8.38
CA GLU A 395 -3.12 -3.68 7.44
C GLU A 395 -2.82 -4.98 8.21
N PRO A 396 -3.24 -6.16 7.72
CA PRO A 396 -2.89 -7.44 8.32
C PRO A 396 -1.37 -7.62 8.50
N ASP A 397 -0.98 -8.23 9.62
CA ASP A 397 0.42 -8.54 9.91
C ASP A 397 0.91 -9.72 9.06
N GLU A 398 1.81 -9.44 8.10
CA GLU A 398 2.43 -10.41 7.19
C GLU A 398 3.16 -11.53 7.94
N THR A 399 3.61 -11.32 9.18
CA THR A 399 4.30 -12.36 9.96
C THR A 399 3.35 -13.45 10.48
N VAL A 400 2.04 -13.25 10.37
CA VAL A 400 1.02 -14.17 10.88
C VAL A 400 0.60 -15.18 9.81
N ALA A 401 1.07 -16.41 9.96
CA ALA A 401 0.70 -17.55 9.14
C ALA A 401 -0.56 -18.26 9.70
N ALA A 402 -1.75 -17.84 9.26
CA ALA A 402 -3.00 -18.30 9.86
C ALA A 402 -4.15 -18.55 8.86
N TYR A 403 -3.91 -18.39 7.57
CA TYR A 403 -4.97 -18.42 6.57
C TYR A 403 -5.03 -19.74 5.82
N ASP A 404 -6.26 -20.19 5.55
CA ASP A 404 -6.56 -21.42 4.81
C ASP A 404 -5.89 -21.42 3.41
N PRO A 405 -5.52 -22.58 2.83
CA PRO A 405 -4.86 -22.63 1.53
C PRO A 405 -5.76 -22.37 0.31
N HIS A 406 -7.09 -22.32 0.46
CA HIS A 406 -8.06 -22.09 -0.63
C HIS A 406 -8.39 -20.61 -0.77
N VAL A 407 -7.85 -19.96 -1.79
CA VAL A 407 -8.08 -18.54 -2.04
C VAL A 407 -9.07 -18.38 -3.18
N ASP A 408 -10.10 -17.57 -2.95
CA ASP A 408 -11.19 -17.33 -3.89
C ASP A 408 -11.15 -15.88 -4.41
N TRP A 409 -11.34 -15.73 -5.72
CA TRP A 409 -11.53 -14.45 -6.38
C TRP A 409 -12.82 -14.48 -7.19
N THR A 410 -13.67 -13.47 -7.00
CA THR A 410 -14.81 -13.24 -7.90
C THR A 410 -14.35 -12.32 -9.03
N PHE A 411 -14.48 -12.77 -10.27
CA PHE A 411 -14.10 -11.99 -11.44
C PHE A 411 -15.17 -12.09 -12.54
N THR A 412 -15.34 -11.01 -13.32
CA THR A 412 -16.21 -11.01 -14.50
C THR A 412 -15.36 -10.72 -15.74
N PHE A 413 -15.19 -11.73 -16.60
CA PHE A 413 -14.49 -11.54 -17.86
C PHE A 413 -15.35 -10.73 -18.83
N PRO A 414 -14.94 -9.54 -19.29
CA PRO A 414 -15.82 -8.69 -20.09
C PRO A 414 -15.95 -9.18 -21.54
N ARG A 415 -15.04 -10.03 -22.02
CA ARG A 415 -15.00 -10.51 -23.41
C ARG A 415 -14.71 -12.02 -23.44
N PRO A 416 -15.20 -12.74 -24.46
CA PRO A 416 -14.77 -14.12 -24.69
C PRO A 416 -13.35 -14.18 -25.26
N GLY A 417 -12.73 -15.35 -25.19
CA GLY A 417 -11.39 -15.61 -25.70
C GLY A 417 -10.46 -16.16 -24.64
N GLN A 418 -9.17 -16.27 -24.99
CA GLN A 418 -8.17 -16.90 -24.14
C GLN A 418 -7.48 -15.89 -23.23
N TYR A 419 -7.52 -16.10 -21.92
CA TYR A 419 -6.91 -15.23 -20.93
C TYR A 419 -5.73 -15.91 -20.26
N ARG A 420 -4.68 -15.13 -19.97
CA ARG A 420 -3.58 -15.52 -19.11
C ARG A 420 -3.81 -15.00 -17.70
N LEU A 421 -3.70 -15.89 -16.72
CA LEU A 421 -3.93 -15.58 -15.31
C LEU A 421 -2.74 -16.03 -14.47
N TRP A 422 -2.52 -15.35 -13.36
CA TRP A 422 -1.55 -15.74 -12.35
C TRP A 422 -2.16 -15.55 -10.96
N PHE A 423 -2.26 -16.65 -10.24
CA PHE A 423 -2.75 -16.71 -8.86
C PHE A 423 -1.55 -16.65 -7.92
N GLN A 424 -1.59 -15.75 -6.96
CA GLN A 424 -0.51 -15.55 -5.99
C GLN A 424 -1.01 -15.62 -4.56
N ALA A 425 -0.22 -16.25 -3.71
CA ALA A 425 -0.35 -16.24 -2.26
C ALA A 425 1.04 -16.36 -1.63
N GLU A 426 1.15 -16.03 -0.36
CA GLU A 426 2.41 -16.14 0.38
C GLU A 426 2.34 -17.27 1.42
N ARG A 427 3.44 -18.02 1.51
CA ARG A 427 3.69 -19.00 2.57
C ARG A 427 5.16 -19.01 2.93
N GLY A 428 5.47 -18.90 4.22
CA GLY A 428 6.84 -18.89 4.70
C GLY A 428 7.69 -17.79 4.07
N TYR A 429 7.12 -16.59 3.89
CA TYR A 429 7.74 -15.46 3.20
C TYR A 429 8.14 -15.75 1.74
N GLN A 430 7.53 -16.77 1.12
CA GLN A 430 7.68 -17.07 -0.30
C GLN A 430 6.38 -16.76 -1.04
N VAL A 431 6.47 -15.91 -2.06
CA VAL A 431 5.36 -15.68 -2.98
C VAL A 431 5.25 -16.86 -3.95
N LEU A 432 4.19 -17.64 -3.82
CA LEU A 432 3.83 -18.74 -4.71
C LEU A 432 3.03 -18.18 -5.87
N THR A 433 3.45 -18.43 -7.12
CA THR A 433 2.74 -17.96 -8.32
C THR A 433 2.34 -19.14 -9.20
N ALA A 434 1.03 -19.36 -9.35
CA ALA A 434 0.46 -20.41 -10.21
C ALA A 434 -0.12 -19.78 -11.49
N PRO A 435 0.51 -19.99 -12.67
CA PRO A 435 -0.03 -19.49 -13.92
C PRO A 435 -1.15 -20.39 -14.46
N ALA A 436 -2.11 -19.81 -15.18
CA ALA A 436 -3.16 -20.53 -15.90
C ALA A 436 -3.49 -19.86 -17.23
N LEU A 437 -3.95 -20.67 -18.19
CA LEU A 437 -4.49 -20.21 -19.45
C LEU A 437 -5.95 -20.67 -19.54
N LEU A 438 -6.90 -19.73 -19.53
CA LEU A 438 -8.33 -20.06 -19.48
C LEU A 438 -9.05 -19.56 -20.72
N ASP A 439 -9.86 -20.42 -21.34
CA ASP A 439 -10.72 -20.07 -22.46
C ASP A 439 -12.11 -19.67 -21.95
N ILE A 440 -12.52 -18.43 -22.25
CA ILE A 440 -13.80 -17.85 -21.83
C ILE A 440 -14.79 -17.92 -22.98
N ALA A 441 -15.92 -18.60 -22.76
CA ALA A 441 -16.96 -18.75 -23.77
C ALA A 441 -17.75 -17.46 -23.97
N ALA A 442 -18.28 -17.25 -25.18
CA ALA A 442 -19.21 -16.17 -25.46
C ALA A 442 -20.55 -16.39 -24.73
N THR A 443 -21.23 -15.28 -24.41
CA THR A 443 -22.60 -15.35 -23.88
C THR A 443 -23.52 -15.93 -24.95
N PRO A 444 -24.27 -17.01 -24.64
CA PRO A 444 -25.24 -17.55 -25.59
C PRO A 444 -26.26 -16.47 -26.00
N GLY A 445 -26.33 -16.16 -27.29
CA GLY A 445 -27.30 -15.21 -27.86
C GLY A 445 -26.90 -13.72 -27.84
N GLY A 446 -25.68 -13.37 -27.38
CA GLY A 446 -25.16 -12.00 -27.50
C GLY A 446 -24.44 -11.79 -28.84
N THR A 447 -24.73 -10.71 -29.55
CA THR A 447 -23.89 -10.26 -30.68
C THR A 447 -22.52 -9.78 -30.17
N PRO A 448 -21.45 -10.00 -30.95
CA PRO A 448 -20.05 -9.81 -30.53
C PRO A 448 -19.67 -8.36 -30.17
#